data_AF-A0A382YFN3-F1
#
_entry.id   AF-A0A382YFN3-F1
#
_cell.length_a   1.000
_cell.length_b   1.000
_cell.length_c   1.000
_cell.angle_alpha   90.00
_cell.angle_beta   90.00
_cell.angle_gamma   90.00
#
_symmetry.space_group_name_H-M   'P 1'
#
loop_
_entity.id
_entity.type
_entity.pdbx_description
1 polymer ?
#
loop_
_entity_poly.entity_id
_entity_poly.type
_entity_poly.pdbx_seq_one_letter_code
_entity_poly.pdbx_strand_id
1 'polypeptide(L)'
;QFPKSGKKKSKAGLEFSEYVQSNHEGIPIILQTNDMSIEDEALNITDILLNKNSSTLYYDLKDSIIKNFGFGDFIFKNDDKNKDSIKAKNIDELLDGIKTISSNTLIYHASRNHFSNWLAVRGEFKLANEFRKLQNSHFEDIKERRSYHIALLEENLKISKQKFKLAEFKDKVSEKSNFIRIGKGSLGGKARGLAFLNENLYDKNIINQFPDINLKVPRTVVISTDYFDIFMDTNNLWEAALNSKDNDLITDIFLKARLDRDII
;
A
#
# COMPACT_ATOMS: atom_id res chain seq x y z
N GLN A 1 25.96 6.17 12.68
CA GLN A 1 26.48 6.55 14.00
C GLN A 1 25.44 7.33 14.79
N PHE A 2 25.21 6.97 16.06
CA PHE A 2 24.30 7.68 16.97
C PHE A 2 24.85 7.60 18.42
N PRO A 3 24.65 8.62 19.27
CA PRO A 3 25.09 8.57 20.67
C PRO A 3 24.26 7.56 21.48
N LYS A 4 24.91 6.68 22.25
CA LYS A 4 24.28 5.78 23.24
C LYS A 4 25.00 5.96 24.57
N SER A 5 24.27 6.37 25.60
CA SER A 5 24.81 6.67 26.94
C SER A 5 26.00 7.65 26.90
N GLY A 6 25.88 8.72 26.10
CA GLY A 6 26.91 9.76 25.97
C GLY A 6 28.11 9.40 25.09
N LYS A 7 28.24 8.16 24.60
CA LYS A 7 29.32 7.74 23.69
C LYS A 7 28.80 7.54 22.27
N LYS A 8 29.52 8.05 21.27
CA LYS A 8 29.20 7.80 19.85
C LYS A 8 29.39 6.31 19.55
N LYS A 9 28.35 5.67 19.04
CA LYS A 9 28.40 4.28 18.59
C LYS A 9 28.21 4.23 17.08
N SER A 10 29.19 3.70 16.36
CA SER A 10 29.22 3.67 14.88
C SER A 10 28.04 2.86 14.33
N LYS A 11 27.82 1.67 14.87
CA LYS A 11 26.82 0.67 14.47
C LYS A 11 25.44 0.78 15.16
N ALA A 12 25.15 1.91 15.83
CA ALA A 12 23.90 2.09 16.55
C ALA A 12 22.63 1.83 15.70
N GLY A 13 22.67 2.14 14.40
CA GLY A 13 21.55 1.89 13.49
C GLY A 13 21.34 0.40 13.19
N LEU A 14 22.41 -0.39 13.11
CA LEU A 14 22.32 -1.85 12.91
C LEU A 14 21.71 -2.49 14.15
N GLU A 15 22.26 -2.20 15.33
CA GLU A 15 21.75 -2.72 16.61
C GLU A 15 20.28 -2.38 16.86
N PHE A 16 19.88 -1.15 16.51
CA PHE A 16 18.47 -0.77 16.61
C PHE A 16 17.60 -1.56 15.63
N SER A 17 18.08 -1.77 14.41
CA SER A 17 17.32 -2.51 13.39
C SER A 17 17.21 -4.00 13.74
N GLU A 18 18.26 -4.61 14.28
CA GLU A 18 18.23 -5.97 14.85
C GLU A 18 17.21 -6.08 15.99
N TYR A 19 17.20 -5.10 16.90
CA TYR A 19 16.21 -5.05 17.96
C TYR A 19 14.79 -4.97 17.40
N VAL A 20 14.53 -4.10 16.42
CA VAL A 20 13.20 -4.00 15.78
C VAL A 20 12.81 -5.33 15.13
N GLN A 21 13.70 -5.95 14.36
CA GLN A 21 13.41 -7.24 13.71
C GLN A 21 13.16 -8.37 14.70
N SER A 22 13.88 -8.41 15.83
CA SER A 22 13.65 -9.43 16.86
C SER A 22 12.28 -9.32 17.55
N ASN A 23 11.67 -8.13 17.56
CA ASN A 23 10.32 -7.91 18.10
C ASN A 23 9.24 -8.04 17.02
N HIS A 24 9.56 -7.63 15.78
CA HIS A 24 8.63 -7.58 14.66
C HIS A 24 9.35 -7.86 13.34
N GLU A 25 9.51 -9.14 13.00
CA GLU A 25 10.20 -9.63 11.77
C GLU A 25 9.62 -9.06 10.45
N GLY A 26 8.38 -8.56 10.53
CA GLY A 26 7.63 -8.06 9.41
C GLY A 26 7.74 -6.55 9.15
N ILE A 27 8.56 -5.82 9.89
CA ILE A 27 8.75 -4.37 9.68
C ILE A 27 9.82 -4.15 8.60
N PRO A 28 9.48 -3.52 7.45
CA PRO A 28 10.48 -3.21 6.44
C PRO A 28 11.44 -2.12 6.95
N ILE A 29 12.74 -2.38 6.86
CA ILE A 29 13.80 -1.46 7.29
C ILE A 29 14.64 -1.07 6.09
N ILE A 30 14.86 0.23 5.88
CA ILE A 30 15.83 0.74 4.91
C ILE A 30 17.07 1.19 5.69
N LEU A 31 18.22 0.59 5.39
CA LEU A 31 19.49 1.04 5.93
C LEU A 31 20.18 1.95 4.93
N GLN A 32 20.66 3.10 5.38
CA GLN A 32 21.43 4.03 4.56
C GLN A 32 22.79 4.31 5.20
N THR A 33 23.87 4.04 4.48
CA THR A 33 25.25 4.14 4.99
C THR A 33 26.17 4.85 4.01
N ASN A 34 27.22 5.50 4.51
CA ASN A 34 28.36 5.98 3.69
C ASN A 34 29.51 4.96 3.69
N ASP A 35 29.42 3.94 4.54
CA ASP A 35 30.42 2.91 4.77
C ASP A 35 29.81 1.57 4.37
N MET A 36 30.26 0.99 3.27
CA MET A 36 29.76 -0.28 2.74
C MET A 36 30.41 -1.51 3.38
N SER A 37 31.40 -1.33 4.26
CA SER A 37 32.01 -2.47 4.97
C SER A 37 31.02 -3.21 5.90
N ILE A 38 29.86 -2.62 6.16
CA ILE A 38 28.78 -3.21 6.97
C ILE A 38 27.81 -4.08 6.15
N GLU A 39 28.04 -4.28 4.86
CA GLU A 39 27.08 -4.96 3.96
C GLU A 39 26.68 -6.35 4.47
N ASP A 40 27.65 -7.18 4.84
CA ASP A 40 27.38 -8.52 5.38
C ASP A 40 26.54 -8.49 6.68
N GLU A 41 26.77 -7.50 7.53
CA GLU A 41 26.00 -7.32 8.77
C GLU A 41 24.56 -6.83 8.46
N ALA A 42 24.43 -5.93 7.50
CA ALA A 42 23.15 -5.37 7.08
C ALA A 42 22.25 -6.40 6.39
N LEU A 43 22.81 -7.34 5.62
CA LEU A 43 22.08 -8.40 4.94
C LEU A 43 21.31 -9.32 5.89
N ASN A 44 21.76 -9.45 7.15
CA ASN A 44 21.03 -10.21 8.18
C ASN A 44 19.76 -9.49 8.66
N ILE A 45 19.64 -8.19 8.39
CA ILE A 45 18.56 -7.32 8.88
C ILE A 45 17.58 -7.00 7.76
N THR A 46 18.10 -6.60 6.59
CA THR A 46 17.32 -6.13 5.46
C THR A 46 18.08 -6.30 4.15
N ASP A 47 17.35 -6.62 3.08
CA ASP A 47 17.89 -6.61 1.72
C ASP A 47 17.97 -5.18 1.13
N ILE A 48 17.62 -4.15 1.92
CA ILE A 48 17.49 -2.75 1.48
C ILE A 48 18.60 -1.89 2.10
N LEU A 49 19.83 -2.13 1.64
CA LEU A 49 21.00 -1.32 1.99
C LEU A 49 21.28 -0.30 0.88
N LEU A 50 21.26 0.99 1.22
CA LEU A 50 21.53 2.09 0.29
C LEU A 50 22.84 2.80 0.64
N ASN A 51 23.66 3.01 -0.39
CA ASN A 51 24.87 3.83 -0.27
C ASN A 51 24.52 5.32 -0.43
N LYS A 52 24.72 6.11 0.62
CA LYS A 52 24.46 7.55 0.65
C LYS A 52 25.37 8.35 -0.28
N ASN A 53 26.52 7.79 -0.65
CA ASN A 53 27.44 8.41 -1.61
C ASN A 53 27.08 8.04 -3.06
N SER A 54 26.05 7.23 -3.29
CA SER A 54 25.59 6.89 -4.63
C SER A 54 24.97 8.11 -5.33
N SER A 55 25.33 8.32 -6.59
CA SER A 55 24.69 9.32 -7.46
C SER A 55 23.22 8.98 -7.75
N THR A 56 22.81 7.72 -7.56
CA THR A 56 21.44 7.23 -7.77
C THR A 56 20.62 7.12 -6.50
N LEU A 57 21.12 7.58 -5.33
CA LEU A 57 20.49 7.37 -4.02
C LEU A 57 18.98 7.65 -3.99
N TYR A 58 18.53 8.76 -4.56
CA TYR A 58 17.11 9.12 -4.56
C TYR A 58 16.25 8.18 -5.40
N TYR A 59 16.79 7.70 -6.51
CA TYR A 59 16.13 6.72 -7.36
C TYR A 59 16.04 5.37 -6.63
N ASP A 60 17.15 4.92 -6.04
CA ASP A 60 17.21 3.65 -5.31
C ASP A 60 16.30 3.67 -4.07
N LEU A 61 16.21 4.82 -3.39
CA LEU A 61 15.29 5.03 -2.28
C LEU A 61 13.83 4.96 -2.73
N LYS A 62 13.47 5.65 -3.82
CA LYS A 62 12.12 5.60 -4.39
C LYS A 62 11.74 4.17 -4.76
N ASP A 63 12.63 3.46 -5.46
CA ASP A 63 12.43 2.08 -5.88
C ASP A 63 12.26 1.15 -4.67
N SER A 64 13.08 1.34 -3.63
CA SER A 64 12.99 0.60 -2.37
C SER A 64 11.66 0.84 -1.64
N ILE A 65 11.17 2.09 -1.62
CA ILE A 65 9.87 2.43 -1.02
C ILE A 65 8.73 1.73 -1.78
N ILE A 66 8.75 1.80 -3.11
CA ILE A 66 7.73 1.15 -3.97
C ILE A 66 7.72 -0.36 -3.74
N LYS A 67 8.89 -1.01 -3.78
CA LYS A 67 9.01 -2.48 -3.68
C LYS A 67 8.62 -3.05 -2.30
N ASN A 68 8.89 -2.33 -1.22
CA ASN A 68 8.83 -2.92 0.14
C ASN A 68 7.70 -2.35 1.01
N PHE A 69 7.20 -1.16 0.72
CA PHE A 69 6.20 -0.47 1.56
C PHE A 69 4.78 -0.51 0.94
N GLY A 70 4.61 -1.17 -0.20
CA GLY A 70 3.30 -1.42 -0.81
C GLY A 70 2.76 -0.27 -1.68
N PHE A 71 3.59 0.75 -1.97
CA PHE A 71 3.22 1.86 -2.85
C PHE A 71 3.30 1.46 -4.33
N GLY A 72 2.36 1.96 -5.14
CA GLY A 72 2.30 1.64 -6.57
C GLY A 72 1.78 0.22 -6.85
N ASP A 73 2.12 -0.29 -8.03
CA ASP A 73 1.80 -1.67 -8.44
C ASP A 73 2.60 -2.66 -7.60
N PHE A 74 2.01 -3.82 -7.30
CA PHE A 74 2.76 -4.90 -6.68
C PHE A 74 3.71 -5.48 -7.72
N ILE A 75 5.00 -5.56 -7.41
CA ILE A 75 6.00 -6.14 -8.30
C ILE A 75 6.45 -7.46 -7.66
N PHE A 76 6.12 -8.57 -8.31
CA PHE A 76 6.59 -9.88 -7.86
C PHE A 76 8.08 -10.02 -8.17
N LYS A 77 8.85 -10.48 -7.17
CA LYS A 77 10.27 -10.79 -7.34
C LYS A 77 10.40 -11.91 -8.37
N ASN A 78 11.15 -11.64 -9.41
CA ASN A 78 11.44 -12.62 -10.44
C ASN A 78 12.67 -13.46 -10.02
N ASP A 79 12.53 -14.77 -10.08
CA ASP A 79 13.64 -15.69 -9.88
C ASP A 79 14.54 -15.79 -11.13
N ASP A 80 14.00 -15.45 -12.31
CA ASP A 80 14.70 -15.49 -13.60
C ASP A 80 14.95 -14.06 -14.11
N LYS A 81 16.23 -13.66 -14.21
CA LYS A 81 16.62 -12.31 -14.64
C LYS A 81 16.22 -11.98 -16.09
N ASN A 82 15.89 -12.98 -16.91
CA ASN A 82 15.56 -12.79 -18.32
C ASN A 82 14.05 -12.68 -18.62
N LYS A 83 13.19 -12.75 -17.60
CA LYS A 83 11.74 -12.59 -17.76
C LYS A 83 11.26 -11.25 -17.22
N ASP A 84 10.21 -10.72 -17.85
CA ASP A 84 9.53 -9.53 -17.34
C ASP A 84 8.94 -9.79 -15.95
N SER A 85 9.01 -8.77 -15.09
CA SER A 85 8.42 -8.86 -13.75
C SER A 85 6.89 -8.88 -13.84
N ILE A 86 6.26 -9.87 -13.22
CA ILE A 86 4.80 -9.90 -13.06
C ILE A 86 4.41 -8.73 -12.15
N LYS A 87 3.39 -7.98 -12.57
CA LYS A 87 2.85 -6.85 -11.82
C LYS A 87 1.38 -7.05 -11.51
N ALA A 88 0.93 -6.51 -10.39
CA ALA A 88 -0.48 -6.44 -10.04
C ALA A 88 -0.90 -5.03 -9.63
N LYS A 89 -1.94 -4.51 -10.26
CA LYS A 89 -2.52 -3.18 -10.01
C LYS A 89 -3.65 -3.25 -8.98
N ASN A 90 -4.39 -4.36 -8.98
CA ASN A 90 -5.59 -4.61 -8.18
C ASN A 90 -5.58 -6.04 -7.59
N ILE A 91 -6.58 -6.35 -6.75
CA ILE A 91 -6.68 -7.62 -6.01
C ILE A 91 -6.85 -8.82 -6.95
N ASP A 92 -7.59 -8.67 -8.05
CA ASP A 92 -7.74 -9.73 -9.06
C ASP A 92 -6.38 -10.08 -9.70
N GLU A 93 -5.59 -9.08 -10.10
CA GLU A 93 -4.24 -9.30 -10.64
C GLU A 93 -3.27 -9.85 -9.58
N LEU A 94 -3.43 -9.47 -8.30
CA LEU A 94 -2.63 -10.02 -7.21
C LEU A 94 -2.92 -11.51 -7.02
N LEU A 95 -4.20 -11.90 -7.10
CA LEU A 95 -4.65 -13.28 -7.05
C LEU A 95 -4.04 -14.11 -8.19
N ASP A 96 -4.12 -13.60 -9.42
CA ASP A 96 -3.53 -14.26 -10.59
C ASP A 96 -2.00 -14.39 -10.47
N GLY A 97 -1.34 -13.35 -9.95
CA GLY A 97 0.07 -13.39 -9.63
C GLY A 97 0.42 -14.48 -8.61
N ILE A 98 -0.29 -14.55 -7.48
CA ILE A 98 -0.05 -15.56 -6.44
C ILE A 98 -0.27 -16.99 -6.95
N LYS A 99 -1.23 -17.18 -7.87
CA LYS A 99 -1.48 -18.47 -8.55
C LYS A 99 -0.31 -18.94 -9.42
N THR A 100 0.46 -18.02 -9.98
CA THR A 100 1.46 -18.31 -11.03
C THR A 100 2.92 -18.24 -10.59
N ILE A 101 3.23 -17.41 -9.59
CA ILE A 101 4.61 -17.24 -9.11
C ILE A 101 5.20 -18.52 -8.50
N SER A 102 6.53 -18.60 -8.48
CA SER A 102 7.25 -19.68 -7.84
C SER A 102 7.02 -19.71 -6.32
N SER A 103 7.33 -20.86 -5.70
CA SER A 103 7.31 -20.98 -4.24
C SER A 103 8.34 -20.06 -3.57
N ASN A 104 9.49 -19.82 -4.20
CA ASN A 104 10.54 -18.95 -3.66
C ASN A 104 10.08 -17.49 -3.63
N THR A 105 9.47 -17.00 -4.72
CA THR A 105 8.85 -15.67 -4.77
C THR A 105 7.76 -15.53 -3.71
N LEU A 106 6.91 -16.54 -3.55
CA LEU A 106 5.84 -16.52 -2.55
C LEU A 106 6.42 -16.40 -1.13
N ILE A 107 7.40 -17.25 -0.78
CA ILE A 107 8.09 -17.21 0.52
C ILE A 107 8.70 -15.82 0.74
N TYR A 108 9.41 -15.30 -0.26
CA TYR A 108 10.09 -14.02 -0.18
C TYR A 108 9.15 -12.86 0.19
N HIS A 109 8.01 -12.73 -0.52
CA HIS A 109 7.05 -11.66 -0.26
C HIS A 109 6.25 -11.88 1.02
N ALA A 110 5.89 -13.13 1.31
CA ALA A 110 5.02 -13.45 2.42
C ALA A 110 5.76 -13.43 3.76
N SER A 111 7.07 -13.72 3.81
CA SER A 111 7.87 -13.57 5.04
C SER A 111 8.14 -12.11 5.39
N ARG A 112 8.19 -11.21 4.39
CA ARG A 112 8.48 -9.78 4.55
C ARG A 112 7.23 -8.89 4.61
N ASN A 113 6.03 -9.48 4.76
CA ASN A 113 4.76 -8.75 4.78
C ASN A 113 4.49 -7.88 3.55
N HIS A 114 5.09 -8.15 2.39
CA HIS A 114 4.89 -7.33 1.20
C HIS A 114 3.41 -7.31 0.78
N PHE A 115 2.74 -8.46 0.82
CA PHE A 115 1.32 -8.56 0.49
C PHE A 115 0.43 -7.75 1.44
N SER A 116 0.62 -7.91 2.76
CA SER A 116 -0.18 -7.20 3.76
C SER A 116 0.07 -5.69 3.72
N ASN A 117 1.31 -5.25 3.46
CA ASN A 117 1.64 -3.83 3.27
C ASN A 117 0.93 -3.27 2.03
N TRP A 118 1.00 -3.97 0.89
CA TRP A 118 0.36 -3.53 -0.35
C TRP A 118 -1.17 -3.46 -0.27
N LEU A 119 -1.79 -4.42 0.42
CA LEU A 119 -3.22 -4.42 0.71
C LEU A 119 -3.63 -3.26 1.63
N ALA A 120 -2.86 -3.02 2.71
CA ALA A 120 -3.12 -1.92 3.63
C ALA A 120 -3.01 -0.55 2.94
N VAL A 121 -2.03 -0.37 2.05
CA VAL A 121 -1.87 0.87 1.26
C VAL A 121 -3.08 1.13 0.36
N ARG A 122 -3.88 0.11 0.02
CA ARG A 122 -5.13 0.22 -0.76
C ARG A 122 -6.40 0.31 0.10
N GLY A 123 -6.28 0.30 1.42
CA GLY A 123 -7.40 0.36 2.35
C GLY A 123 -8.06 -0.98 2.65
N GLU A 124 -7.47 -2.10 2.21
CA GLU A 124 -7.97 -3.45 2.49
C GLU A 124 -7.48 -3.93 3.87
N PHE A 125 -7.76 -3.18 4.93
CA PHE A 125 -7.14 -3.37 6.24
C PHE A 125 -7.48 -4.72 6.88
N LYS A 126 -8.75 -5.15 6.82
CA LYS A 126 -9.15 -6.48 7.29
C LYS A 126 -8.34 -7.58 6.60
N LEU A 127 -8.28 -7.57 5.27
CA LEU A 127 -7.54 -8.56 4.50
C LEU A 127 -6.03 -8.49 4.76
N ALA A 128 -5.48 -7.28 4.85
CA ALA A 128 -4.08 -7.04 5.20
C ALA A 128 -3.72 -7.63 6.58
N ASN A 129 -4.61 -7.49 7.56
CA ASN A 129 -4.41 -8.05 8.89
C ASN A 129 -4.48 -9.58 8.88
N GLU A 130 -5.38 -10.19 8.09
CA GLU A 130 -5.39 -11.65 7.93
C GLU A 130 -4.08 -12.15 7.31
N PHE A 131 -3.59 -11.50 6.24
CA PHE A 131 -2.28 -11.83 5.65
C PHE A 131 -1.13 -11.69 6.66
N ARG A 132 -1.13 -10.63 7.47
CA ARG A 132 -0.05 -10.34 8.45
C ARG A 132 0.02 -11.38 9.59
N LYS A 133 -1.08 -12.05 9.91
CA LYS A 133 -1.11 -13.12 10.93
C LYS A 133 -0.46 -14.43 10.43
N LEU A 134 -0.27 -14.59 9.12
CA LEU A 134 0.19 -15.84 8.54
C LEU A 134 1.71 -16.01 8.66
N GLN A 135 2.13 -16.93 9.54
CA GLN A 135 3.51 -17.33 9.70
C GLN A 135 3.82 -18.60 8.89
N ASN A 136 5.11 -18.82 8.56
CA ASN A 136 5.55 -20.05 7.89
C ASN A 136 5.20 -21.31 8.71
N SER A 137 5.27 -21.21 10.05
CA SER A 137 4.96 -22.29 10.99
C SER A 137 3.49 -22.73 10.99
N HIS A 138 2.58 -21.95 10.40
CA HIS A 138 1.16 -22.28 10.34
C HIS A 138 0.78 -23.27 9.22
N PHE A 139 1.75 -23.64 8.37
CA PHE A 139 1.50 -24.45 7.18
C PHE A 139 2.48 -25.62 7.13
N GLU A 140 2.01 -26.77 6.68
CA GLU A 140 2.86 -27.96 6.46
C GLU A 140 3.83 -27.72 5.30
N ASP A 141 3.35 -27.08 4.24
CA ASP A 141 4.14 -26.73 3.08
C ASP A 141 3.75 -25.38 2.44
N ILE A 142 4.59 -24.94 1.51
CA ILE A 142 4.37 -23.69 0.79
C ILE A 142 3.16 -23.71 -0.15
N LYS A 143 2.70 -24.89 -0.58
CA LYS A 143 1.51 -25.03 -1.44
C LYS A 143 0.25 -24.76 -0.63
N GLU A 144 0.18 -25.28 0.60
CA GLU A 144 -0.90 -25.00 1.54
C GLU A 144 -0.98 -23.49 1.83
N ARG A 145 0.17 -22.86 2.12
CA ARG A 145 0.24 -21.40 2.28
C ARG A 145 -0.25 -20.64 1.04
N ARG A 146 0.09 -21.10 -0.16
CA ARG A 146 -0.40 -20.50 -1.42
C ARG A 146 -1.93 -20.60 -1.50
N SER A 147 -2.47 -21.80 -1.28
CA SER A 147 -3.91 -22.07 -1.33
C SER A 147 -4.67 -21.21 -0.32
N TYR A 148 -4.12 -21.00 0.87
CA TYR A 148 -4.73 -20.15 1.88
C TYR A 148 -4.77 -18.66 1.47
N HIS A 149 -3.68 -18.12 0.91
CA HIS A 149 -3.68 -16.75 0.36
C HIS A 149 -4.70 -16.60 -0.77
N ILE A 150 -4.79 -17.59 -1.66
CA ILE A 150 -5.79 -17.62 -2.74
C ILE A 150 -7.20 -17.59 -2.16
N ALA A 151 -7.49 -18.41 -1.16
CA ALA A 151 -8.80 -18.46 -0.52
C ALA A 151 -9.21 -17.11 0.11
N LEU A 152 -8.30 -16.45 0.83
CA LEU A 152 -8.54 -15.13 1.42
C LEU A 152 -8.85 -14.07 0.36
N LEU A 153 -8.10 -14.07 -0.76
CA LEU A 153 -8.32 -13.13 -1.86
C LEU A 153 -9.65 -13.40 -2.58
N GLU A 154 -9.95 -14.66 -2.87
CA GLU A 154 -11.21 -15.04 -3.51
C GLU A 154 -12.42 -14.72 -2.63
N GLU A 155 -12.33 -14.93 -1.32
CA GLU A 155 -13.37 -14.53 -0.37
C GLU A 155 -13.57 -13.01 -0.35
N ASN A 156 -12.47 -12.24 -0.27
CA ASN A 156 -12.54 -10.78 -0.32
C ASN A 156 -13.19 -10.29 -1.63
N LEU A 157 -12.81 -10.85 -2.78
CA LEU A 157 -13.40 -10.50 -4.07
C LEU A 157 -14.88 -10.86 -4.15
N LYS A 158 -15.31 -12.00 -3.58
CA LYS A 158 -16.73 -12.38 -3.48
C LYS A 158 -17.51 -11.38 -2.64
N ILE A 159 -17.00 -11.03 -1.45
CA ILE A 159 -17.62 -10.04 -0.55
C ILE A 159 -17.72 -8.68 -1.24
N SER A 160 -16.65 -8.24 -1.90
CA SER A 160 -16.62 -6.97 -2.64
C SER A 160 -17.63 -6.98 -3.77
N LYS A 161 -17.67 -8.03 -4.61
CA LYS A 161 -18.67 -8.17 -5.69
C LYS A 161 -20.09 -8.20 -5.16
N GLN A 162 -20.35 -8.83 -4.01
CA GLN A 162 -21.67 -8.79 -3.38
C GLN A 162 -22.02 -7.38 -2.88
N LYS A 163 -21.07 -6.65 -2.28
CA LYS A 163 -21.26 -5.25 -1.88
C LYS A 163 -21.55 -4.35 -3.09
N PHE A 164 -20.79 -4.50 -4.18
CA PHE A 164 -21.01 -3.76 -5.43
C PHE A 164 -22.33 -4.14 -6.10
N LYS A 165 -22.66 -5.44 -6.20
CA LYS A 165 -23.94 -5.89 -6.75
C LYS A 165 -25.12 -5.41 -5.92
N LEU A 166 -25.00 -5.36 -4.58
CA LEU A 166 -26.00 -4.74 -3.71
C LEU A 166 -26.07 -3.21 -3.87
N ALA A 167 -25.00 -2.57 -4.34
CA ALA A 167 -24.97 -1.15 -4.66
C ALA A 167 -25.54 -0.87 -6.07
N GLU A 168 -25.35 -1.76 -7.06
CA GLU A 168 -25.96 -1.68 -8.40
C GLU A 168 -27.43 -2.08 -8.41
N PHE A 169 -27.83 -3.17 -7.73
CA PHE A 169 -29.23 -3.61 -7.65
C PHE A 169 -30.09 -2.70 -6.77
N LYS A 170 -29.46 -1.79 -6.04
CA LYS A 170 -30.16 -0.69 -5.40
C LYS A 170 -29.80 0.59 -6.15
N ASP A 171 -30.70 1.03 -7.03
CA ASP A 171 -30.81 2.44 -7.48
C ASP A 171 -30.89 3.46 -6.31
N LYS A 172 -30.88 2.96 -5.07
CA LYS A 172 -30.52 3.68 -3.86
C LYS A 172 -29.32 3.00 -3.23
N VAL A 173 -28.11 3.48 -3.55
CA VAL A 173 -26.93 3.44 -2.65
C VAL A 173 -27.45 3.36 -1.24
N SER A 174 -27.16 2.24 -0.55
CA SER A 174 -27.76 2.03 0.76
C SER A 174 -27.53 3.30 1.58
N GLU A 175 -28.60 3.87 2.13
CA GLU A 175 -28.55 5.06 3.01
C GLU A 175 -27.63 4.85 4.24
N LYS A 176 -26.88 3.74 4.30
CA LYS A 176 -26.03 3.26 5.38
C LYS A 176 -24.53 3.20 5.05
N SER A 177 -24.06 3.35 3.80
CA SER A 177 -22.61 3.38 3.54
C SER A 177 -22.06 4.80 3.63
N ASN A 178 -21.23 5.07 4.64
CA ASN A 178 -20.63 6.38 4.86
C ASN A 178 -19.42 6.67 3.95
N PHE A 179 -18.95 5.69 3.17
CA PHE A 179 -17.80 5.85 2.28
C PHE A 179 -18.01 5.02 0.99
N ILE A 180 -17.93 5.67 -0.16
CA ILE A 180 -18.18 5.09 -1.49
C ILE A 180 -16.99 5.41 -2.38
N ARG A 181 -16.58 4.45 -3.19
CA ARG A 181 -15.49 4.60 -4.18
C ARG A 181 -16.06 4.47 -5.59
N ILE A 182 -15.67 5.40 -6.46
CA ILE A 182 -15.90 5.38 -7.90
C ILE A 182 -14.54 5.20 -8.59
N GLY A 183 -14.42 4.13 -9.38
CA GLY A 183 -13.21 3.77 -10.13
C GLY A 183 -12.34 2.67 -9.49
N LYS A 184 -11.38 2.19 -10.28
CA LYS A 184 -10.53 1.03 -9.99
C LYS A 184 -9.09 1.42 -9.62
N GLY A 185 -8.72 2.69 -9.78
CA GLY A 185 -7.42 3.26 -9.40
C GLY A 185 -7.25 3.45 -7.88
N SER A 186 -6.13 4.02 -7.46
CA SER A 186 -5.87 4.26 -6.03
C SER A 186 -6.85 5.29 -5.45
N LEU A 187 -7.17 5.19 -4.16
CA LEU A 187 -8.00 6.18 -3.45
C LEU A 187 -7.28 7.54 -3.26
N GLY A 188 -5.94 7.57 -3.29
CA GLY A 188 -5.17 8.75 -2.89
C GLY A 188 -5.03 8.88 -1.36
N GLY A 189 -4.07 9.70 -0.89
CA GLY A 189 -3.69 9.73 0.54
C GLY A 189 -4.79 10.22 1.48
N LYS A 190 -5.53 11.27 1.07
CA LYS A 190 -6.59 11.90 1.88
C LYS A 190 -7.79 10.97 2.07
N ALA A 191 -8.27 10.39 0.97
CA ALA A 191 -9.36 9.43 0.99
C ALA A 191 -9.02 8.17 1.79
N ARG A 192 -7.77 7.68 1.71
CA ARG A 192 -7.31 6.57 2.55
C ARG A 192 -7.33 6.90 4.03
N GLY A 193 -6.94 8.12 4.42
CA GLY A 193 -7.08 8.59 5.79
C GLY A 193 -8.53 8.61 6.27
N LEU A 194 -9.45 9.11 5.43
CA LEU A 194 -10.89 9.10 5.75
C LEU A 194 -11.47 7.68 5.82
N ALA A 195 -11.07 6.79 4.91
CA ALA A 195 -11.46 5.38 4.94
C ALA A 195 -10.97 4.70 6.22
N PHE A 196 -9.71 4.95 6.60
CA PHE A 196 -9.11 4.45 7.84
C PHE A 196 -9.87 4.94 9.08
N LEU A 197 -10.18 6.24 9.15
CA LEU A 197 -10.97 6.80 10.24
C LEU A 197 -12.38 6.18 10.27
N ASN A 198 -13.02 6.03 9.12
CA ASN A 198 -14.36 5.47 9.01
C ASN A 198 -14.40 4.03 9.52
N GLU A 199 -13.47 3.17 9.09
CA GLU A 199 -13.39 1.78 9.57
C GLU A 199 -13.10 1.74 11.08
N ASN A 200 -12.11 2.50 11.57
CA ASN A 200 -11.71 2.40 12.98
C ASN A 200 -12.72 3.06 13.95
N LEU A 201 -13.39 4.14 13.55
CA LEU A 201 -14.37 4.81 14.41
C LEU A 201 -15.62 3.95 14.63
N TYR A 202 -16.09 3.27 13.59
CA TYR A 202 -17.31 2.47 13.64
C TYR A 202 -17.04 1.01 14.06
N ASP A 203 -15.95 0.36 13.62
CA ASP A 203 -15.68 -1.04 13.96
C ASP A 203 -15.13 -1.22 15.38
N LYS A 204 -14.44 -0.22 15.93
CA LYS A 204 -13.85 -0.30 17.29
C LYS A 204 -14.64 0.46 18.35
N ASN A 205 -15.84 0.96 18.02
CA ASN A 205 -16.68 1.74 18.94
C ASN A 205 -15.91 2.87 19.67
N ILE A 206 -14.91 3.48 19.01
CA ILE A 206 -14.08 4.54 19.62
C ILE A 206 -14.96 5.72 20.06
N ILE A 207 -16.05 5.96 19.33
CA ILE A 207 -17.07 6.98 19.67
C ILE A 207 -17.57 6.80 21.11
N ASN A 208 -17.73 5.56 21.59
CA ASN A 208 -18.22 5.28 22.94
C ASN A 208 -17.19 5.61 24.04
N GLN A 209 -15.91 5.76 23.69
CA GLN A 209 -14.87 6.15 24.66
C GLN A 209 -14.87 7.66 24.94
N PHE A 210 -15.50 8.46 24.08
CA PHE A 210 -15.56 9.91 24.18
C PHE A 210 -17.01 10.41 24.07
N PRO A 211 -17.86 10.11 25.08
CA PRO A 211 -19.30 10.39 25.00
C PRO A 211 -19.64 11.88 24.87
N ASP A 212 -18.74 12.76 25.34
CA ASP A 212 -18.91 14.22 25.26
C ASP A 212 -18.44 14.82 23.91
N ILE A 213 -17.87 14.01 23.02
CA ILE A 213 -17.32 14.45 21.73
C ILE A 213 -18.13 13.82 20.59
N ASN A 214 -18.77 14.66 19.78
CA ASN A 214 -19.48 14.20 18.58
C ASN A 214 -18.50 13.91 17.43
N LEU A 215 -17.97 12.68 17.39
CA LEU A 215 -17.02 12.23 16.38
C LEU A 215 -17.75 11.52 15.24
N LYS A 216 -17.66 12.06 14.02
CA LYS A 216 -18.26 11.48 12.81
C LYS A 216 -17.37 11.63 11.59
N VAL A 217 -17.37 10.63 10.72
CA VAL A 217 -16.85 10.76 9.35
C VAL A 217 -18.01 11.15 8.43
N PRO A 218 -17.90 12.26 7.67
CA PRO A 218 -18.92 12.63 6.69
C PRO A 218 -19.15 11.55 5.65
N ARG A 219 -20.38 11.43 5.15
CA ARG A 219 -20.66 10.59 3.97
C ARG A 219 -19.80 11.07 2.81
N THR A 220 -18.92 10.21 2.33
CA THR A 220 -17.87 10.57 1.38
C THR A 220 -17.99 9.71 0.14
N VAL A 221 -18.01 10.35 -1.03
CA VAL A 221 -17.76 9.70 -2.31
C VAL A 221 -16.34 10.05 -2.73
N VAL A 222 -15.56 9.03 -3.11
CA VAL A 222 -14.18 9.20 -3.55
C VAL A 222 -14.05 8.75 -4.99
N ILE A 223 -13.57 9.66 -5.82
CA ILE A 223 -13.13 9.39 -7.19
C ILE A 223 -11.66 8.95 -7.12
N SER A 224 -11.35 7.77 -7.65
CA SER A 224 -9.98 7.24 -7.62
C SER A 224 -9.07 7.86 -8.68
N THR A 225 -7.77 7.61 -8.55
CA THR A 225 -6.72 8.24 -9.35
C THR A 225 -6.83 7.98 -10.85
N ASP A 226 -7.38 6.84 -11.26
CA ASP A 226 -7.64 6.53 -12.67
C ASP A 226 -8.58 7.55 -13.32
N TYR A 227 -9.65 7.95 -12.63
CA TYR A 227 -10.55 8.99 -13.13
C TYR A 227 -9.94 10.39 -13.03
N PHE A 228 -9.04 10.63 -12.08
CA PHE A 228 -8.25 11.86 -12.06
C PHE A 228 -7.35 11.95 -13.30
N ASP A 229 -6.67 10.86 -13.65
CA ASP A 229 -5.81 10.82 -14.84
C ASP A 229 -6.64 11.05 -16.12
N ILE A 230 -7.81 10.39 -16.24
CA ILE A 230 -8.76 10.63 -17.35
C ILE A 230 -9.21 12.09 -17.42
N PHE A 231 -9.54 12.69 -16.28
CA PHE A 231 -9.94 14.11 -16.20
C PHE A 231 -8.82 15.02 -16.68
N MET A 232 -7.58 14.77 -16.25
CA MET A 232 -6.41 15.54 -16.66
C MET A 232 -6.14 15.42 -18.16
N ASP A 233 -6.22 14.20 -18.70
CA ASP A 233 -5.99 13.91 -20.12
C ASP A 233 -7.05 14.54 -21.01
N THR A 234 -8.33 14.31 -20.68
CA THR A 234 -9.47 14.77 -21.51
C THR A 234 -9.57 16.30 -21.56
N ASN A 235 -9.09 16.98 -20.52
CA ASN A 235 -9.07 18.43 -20.45
C ASN A 235 -7.69 19.03 -20.80
N ASN A 236 -6.72 18.22 -21.20
CA ASN A 236 -5.34 18.63 -21.54
C ASN A 236 -4.67 19.49 -20.44
N LEU A 237 -4.82 19.10 -19.17
CA LEU A 237 -4.45 19.92 -18.02
C LEU A 237 -3.02 19.76 -17.54
N TRP A 238 -2.32 18.71 -17.97
CA TRP A 238 -0.99 18.36 -17.45
C TRP A 238 0.04 19.48 -17.61
N GLU A 239 0.09 20.10 -18.79
CA GLU A 239 1.07 21.16 -19.07
C GLU A 239 0.83 22.39 -18.18
N ALA A 240 -0.42 22.85 -18.09
CA ALA A 240 -0.77 24.00 -17.26
C ALA A 240 -0.55 23.72 -15.76
N ALA A 241 -0.93 22.53 -15.29
CA ALA A 241 -0.81 22.15 -13.89
C ALA A 241 0.65 21.97 -13.42
N LEU A 242 1.54 21.49 -14.29
CA LEU A 242 2.94 21.24 -13.94
C LEU A 242 3.83 22.48 -14.07
N ASN A 243 3.49 23.40 -14.98
CA ASN A 243 4.35 24.55 -15.29
C ASN A 243 3.90 25.87 -14.64
N SER A 244 2.63 25.98 -14.22
CA SER A 244 2.14 27.19 -13.55
C SER A 244 2.63 27.24 -12.10
N LYS A 245 3.05 28.43 -11.65
CA LYS A 245 3.31 28.74 -10.23
C LYS A 245 2.17 29.52 -9.57
N ASP A 246 1.13 29.83 -10.34
CA ASP A 246 -0.03 30.57 -9.88
C ASP A 246 -1.19 29.61 -9.58
N ASN A 247 -1.55 29.51 -8.31
CA ASN A 247 -2.63 28.64 -7.83
C ASN A 247 -4.02 29.12 -8.27
N ASP A 248 -4.22 30.43 -8.44
CA ASP A 248 -5.52 30.97 -8.84
C ASP A 248 -5.79 30.63 -10.30
N LEU A 249 -4.74 30.71 -11.15
CA LEU A 249 -4.79 30.26 -12.53
C LEU A 249 -5.10 28.76 -12.64
N ILE A 250 -4.41 27.92 -11.86
CA ILE A 250 -4.67 26.48 -11.84
C ILE A 250 -6.13 26.21 -11.42
N THR A 251 -6.62 26.91 -10.40
CA THR A 251 -7.99 26.75 -9.90
C THR A 251 -9.02 27.12 -10.96
N ASP A 252 -8.85 28.25 -11.65
CA ASP A 252 -9.77 28.70 -12.70
C ASP A 252 -9.83 27.70 -13.88
N ILE A 253 -8.67 27.18 -14.31
CA ILE A 253 -8.61 26.18 -15.37
C ILE A 253 -9.32 24.88 -14.96
N PHE A 254 -9.09 24.39 -13.74
CA PHE A 254 -9.73 23.17 -13.22
C PHE A 254 -11.24 23.34 -13.05
N LEU A 255 -11.73 24.53 -12.67
CA LEU A 255 -13.16 24.81 -12.54
C LEU A 255 -13.88 24.89 -13.89
N LYS A 256 -13.17 25.24 -14.97
CA LYS A 256 -13.70 25.29 -16.35
C LYS A 256 -13.65 23.92 -17.05
N ALA A 257 -12.84 23.00 -16.54
CA ALA A 257 -12.70 21.66 -17.08
C ALA A 257 -13.98 20.82 -16.89
N ARG A 258 -14.21 19.88 -17.80
CA ARG A 258 -15.38 19.01 -17.80
C ARG A 258 -15.06 17.70 -17.10
N LEU A 259 -15.96 17.28 -16.21
CA LEU A 259 -15.94 15.94 -15.65
C LEU A 259 -16.43 14.93 -16.69
N ASP A 260 -15.89 13.71 -16.63
CA ASP A 260 -16.33 12.61 -17.48
C ASP A 260 -17.78 12.23 -17.16
N ARG A 261 -18.55 11.84 -18.17
CA ARG A 261 -19.96 11.42 -18.02
C ARG A 261 -20.10 10.19 -17.16
N ASP A 262 -19.09 9.33 -17.10
CA ASP A 262 -19.10 8.13 -16.26
C ASP A 262 -19.03 8.45 -14.75
N ILE A 263 -18.76 9.70 -14.37
CA ILE A 263 -18.68 10.19 -12.98
C ILE A 263 -19.91 11.02 -12.58
N ILE A 264 -20.71 11.51 -13.56
CA ILE A 264 -21.82 12.46 -13.35
C ILE A 264 -23.17 11.74 -13.31
#